data_AF-A0A927L858-F1
#
_entry.id   AF-A0A927L858-F1
#
_cell.length_a   1.000
_cell.length_b   1.000
_cell.length_c   1.000
_cell.angle_alpha   90.00
_cell.angle_beta   90.00
_cell.angle_gamma   90.00
#
_symmetry.space_group_name_H-M   'P 1'
#
loop_
_entity.id
_entity.type
_entity.pdbx_description
1 polymer ?
#
loop_
_entity_poly.entity_id
_entity_poly.type
_entity_poly.pdbx_seq_one_letter_code
_entity_poly.pdbx_strand_id
1 'polypeptide(L)'
;MPQRPAPEREFTMRFTSTPRGARLARRLVSHRLHDWGHPYTTPVNETLTLITAELSANAVRHGHVPGRDFHLQLTLAEGTFRIEMTDTRAEKQPPATPPATDSLSESGRGLLLVAALADNWGVSPRRAAPGKTVWAELHVRAQGHPLTHRVAPGPTDLDLLLATASLLRDDHGSLPEGASHEGRRR
;
A
#
# COMPACT_ATOMS: atom_id res chain seq x y z
N MET A 1 3.49 5.58 18.03
CA MET A 1 3.90 5.83 16.64
C MET A 1 5.17 6.65 16.69
N PRO A 2 6.30 6.21 16.13
CA PRO A 2 7.51 7.03 16.13
C PRO A 2 7.22 8.35 15.42
N GLN A 3 7.72 9.45 16.00
CA GLN A 3 7.65 10.76 15.36
C GLN A 3 8.62 10.75 14.17
N ARG A 4 8.12 11.02 12.96
CA ARG A 4 8.96 11.14 11.77
C ARG A 4 9.86 12.38 11.93
N PRO A 5 11.13 12.32 11.51
CA PRO A 5 11.97 13.51 11.42
C PRO A 5 11.33 14.53 10.48
N ALA A 6 11.60 15.81 10.71
CA ALA A 6 11.13 16.88 9.82
C ALA A 6 11.78 16.71 8.44
N PRO A 7 11.04 16.92 7.34
CA PRO A 7 11.60 16.76 6.00
C PRO A 7 12.63 17.84 5.70
N GLU A 8 13.79 17.44 5.19
CA GLU A 8 14.79 18.34 4.63
C GLU A 8 14.31 18.94 3.30
N ARG A 9 13.54 18.16 2.54
CA ARG A 9 12.89 18.59 1.30
C ARG A 9 11.49 18.06 1.25
N GLU A 10 10.57 18.90 0.76
CA GLU A 10 9.16 18.54 0.61
C GLU A 10 8.59 19.10 -0.68
N PHE A 11 7.75 18.28 -1.33
CA PHE A 11 6.91 18.68 -2.45
C PHE A 11 5.51 18.12 -2.25
N THR A 12 4.51 19.01 -2.31
CA THR A 12 3.13 18.67 -1.98
C THR A 12 2.19 19.29 -3.01
N MET A 13 1.30 18.49 -3.61
CA MET A 13 0.37 18.96 -4.64
C MET A 13 -0.89 18.09 -4.74
N ARG A 14 -2.01 18.70 -5.13
CA ARG A 14 -3.28 18.02 -5.43
C ARG A 14 -3.44 17.82 -6.93
N PHE A 15 -4.03 16.69 -7.28
CA PHE A 15 -4.28 16.31 -8.67
C PHE A 15 -5.70 15.81 -8.84
N THR A 16 -6.30 16.20 -9.96
CA THR A 16 -7.58 15.62 -10.37
C THR A 16 -7.44 14.12 -10.51
N SER A 17 -8.42 13.37 -10.00
CA SER A 17 -8.45 11.90 -10.03
C SER A 17 -8.79 11.38 -11.43
N THR A 18 -7.92 11.70 -12.40
CA THR A 18 -8.04 11.36 -13.83
C THR A 18 -6.70 10.82 -14.36
N PRO A 19 -6.69 10.09 -15.50
CA PRO A 19 -5.44 9.64 -16.13
C PRO A 19 -4.46 10.78 -16.45
N ARG A 20 -4.98 11.97 -16.80
CA ARG A 20 -4.16 13.16 -17.03
C ARG A 20 -3.50 13.66 -15.74
N GLY A 21 -4.25 13.69 -14.65
CA GLY A 21 -3.73 14.04 -13.32
C GLY A 21 -2.64 13.07 -12.85
N ALA A 22 -2.86 11.76 -12.99
CA ALA A 22 -1.85 10.74 -12.67
C ALA A 22 -0.57 10.90 -13.49
N ARG A 23 -0.69 11.16 -14.80
CA ARG A 23 0.46 11.42 -15.66
C ARG A 23 1.22 12.68 -15.24
N LEU A 24 0.52 13.73 -14.81
CA LEU A 24 1.15 14.96 -14.34
C LEU A 24 1.87 14.74 -13.00
N ALA A 25 1.25 14.05 -12.06
CA ALA A 25 1.84 13.69 -10.77
C ALA A 25 3.18 12.97 -10.94
N ARG A 26 3.20 11.93 -11.79
CA ARG A 26 4.43 11.18 -12.14
C ARG A 26 5.53 12.09 -12.70
N ARG A 27 5.19 12.96 -13.66
CA ARG A 27 6.17 13.87 -14.28
C ARG A 27 6.74 14.86 -13.28
N LEU A 28 5.89 15.44 -12.43
CA LEU A 28 6.32 16.41 -11.43
C LEU A 28 7.18 15.77 -10.35
N VAL A 29 6.91 14.55 -9.92
CA VAL A 29 7.82 13.82 -9.01
C VAL A 29 9.19 13.64 -9.65
N SER A 30 9.26 13.13 -10.88
CA SER A 30 10.53 12.93 -11.58
C SER A 30 11.33 14.24 -11.73
N HIS A 31 10.64 15.34 -12.06
CA HIS A 31 11.26 16.68 -12.14
C HIS A 31 11.76 17.17 -10.78
N ARG A 32 10.97 16.99 -9.71
CA ARG A 32 11.38 17.40 -8.36
C ARG A 32 12.58 16.61 -7.85
N LEU A 33 12.65 15.33 -8.17
CA LEU A 33 13.82 14.51 -7.88
C LEU A 33 15.07 15.02 -8.62
N HIS A 34 14.92 15.44 -9.89
CA HIS A 34 15.99 16.08 -10.63
C HIS A 34 16.45 17.39 -9.98
N ASP A 35 15.52 18.28 -9.63
CA ASP A 35 15.80 19.52 -8.89
C ASP A 35 16.49 19.24 -7.55
N TRP A 36 16.26 18.04 -6.98
CA TRP A 36 16.84 17.62 -5.72
C TRP A 36 18.19 16.92 -5.81
N GLY A 37 18.79 16.86 -7.00
CA GLY A 37 20.10 16.25 -7.22
C GLY A 37 20.05 14.76 -7.55
N HIS A 38 18.87 14.24 -7.93
CA HIS A 38 18.69 12.90 -8.47
C HIS A 38 18.29 12.99 -9.95
N PRO A 39 19.27 13.12 -10.87
CA PRO A 39 19.00 13.21 -12.31
C PRO A 39 18.08 12.10 -12.83
N TYR A 40 17.43 12.36 -13.97
CA TYR A 40 16.48 11.45 -14.61
C TYR A 40 17.04 10.06 -14.89
N THR A 41 18.36 9.94 -15.05
CA THR A 41 19.08 8.69 -15.35
C THR A 41 19.53 7.94 -14.10
N THR A 42 19.16 8.42 -12.90
CA THR A 42 19.56 7.75 -11.65
C THR A 42 18.53 6.69 -11.25
N PRO A 43 18.98 5.55 -10.67
CA PRO A 43 18.07 4.51 -10.19
C PRO A 43 17.03 5.02 -9.19
N VAL A 44 17.39 6.03 -8.39
CA VAL A 44 16.47 6.67 -7.43
C VAL A 44 15.32 7.36 -8.16
N ASN A 45 15.62 8.15 -9.20
CA ASN A 45 14.60 8.87 -9.97
C ASN A 45 13.70 7.87 -10.71
N GLU A 46 14.28 6.89 -11.39
CA GLU A 46 13.55 5.86 -12.12
C GLU A 46 12.60 5.08 -11.21
N THR A 47 13.10 4.60 -10.06
CA THR A 47 12.34 3.81 -9.08
C THR A 47 11.17 4.61 -8.50
N LEU A 48 11.43 5.83 -7.99
CA LEU A 48 10.38 6.66 -7.39
C LEU A 48 9.35 7.14 -8.41
N THR A 49 9.77 7.39 -9.65
CA THR A 49 8.88 7.74 -10.75
C THR A 49 7.93 6.58 -11.07
N LEU A 50 8.44 5.34 -11.05
CA LEU A 50 7.66 4.14 -11.30
C LEU A 50 6.67 3.86 -10.15
N ILE A 51 7.14 3.95 -8.89
CA ILE A 51 6.27 3.87 -7.71
C ILE A 51 5.15 4.92 -7.78
N THR A 52 5.48 6.17 -8.13
CA THR A 52 4.49 7.24 -8.28
C THR A 52 3.46 6.91 -9.36
N ALA A 53 3.89 6.30 -10.47
CA ALA A 53 2.99 5.91 -11.54
C ALA A 53 1.93 4.92 -11.05
N GLU A 54 2.36 3.88 -10.33
CA GLU A 54 1.46 2.84 -9.80
C GLU A 54 0.54 3.38 -8.73
N LEU A 55 1.07 4.15 -7.77
CA LEU A 55 0.25 4.76 -6.71
C LEU A 55 -0.78 5.74 -7.29
N SER A 56 -0.40 6.54 -8.30
CA SER A 56 -1.32 7.46 -8.96
C SER A 56 -2.40 6.72 -9.75
N ALA A 57 -2.03 5.67 -10.47
CA ALA A 57 -2.99 4.86 -11.20
C ALA A 57 -3.97 4.18 -10.23
N ASN A 58 -3.48 3.71 -9.09
CA ASN A 58 -4.34 3.14 -8.04
C ASN A 58 -5.28 4.18 -7.42
N ALA A 59 -4.80 5.40 -7.16
CA ALA A 59 -5.65 6.49 -6.69
C ALA A 59 -6.77 6.82 -7.69
N VAL A 60 -6.48 6.86 -9.00
CA VAL A 60 -7.48 7.09 -10.04
C VAL A 60 -8.48 5.93 -10.18
N ARG A 61 -8.04 4.67 -10.10
CA ARG A 61 -8.92 3.50 -10.28
C ARG A 61 -9.73 3.15 -9.03
N HIS A 62 -9.13 3.31 -7.85
CA HIS A 62 -9.67 2.80 -6.59
C HIS A 62 -9.95 3.88 -5.55
N GLY A 63 -9.32 5.05 -5.65
CA GLY A 63 -9.54 6.19 -4.76
C GLY A 63 -10.54 7.22 -5.29
N HIS A 64 -10.96 7.11 -6.55
CA HIS A 64 -11.80 8.12 -7.20
C HIS A 64 -13.18 8.24 -6.54
N VAL A 65 -13.50 9.49 -6.21
CA VAL A 65 -14.83 9.99 -5.83
C VAL A 65 -15.11 11.20 -6.72
N PRO A 66 -16.28 11.30 -7.39
CA PRO A 66 -16.58 12.43 -8.26
C PRO A 66 -16.37 13.79 -7.58
N GLY A 67 -15.68 14.70 -8.26
CA GLY A 67 -15.36 16.04 -7.74
C GLY A 67 -14.28 16.08 -6.65
N ARG A 68 -13.55 14.98 -6.41
CA ARG A 68 -12.46 14.92 -5.42
C ARG A 68 -11.11 14.62 -6.06
N ASP A 69 -10.11 15.37 -5.60
CA ASP A 69 -8.71 15.20 -5.95
C ASP A 69 -8.03 14.15 -5.07
N PHE A 70 -6.93 13.59 -5.56
CA PHE A 70 -5.96 12.93 -4.70
C PHE A 70 -4.81 13.89 -4.37
N HIS A 71 -4.18 13.66 -3.23
CA HIS A 71 -3.09 14.48 -2.72
C HIS A 71 -1.79 13.70 -2.73
N LEU A 72 -0.76 14.26 -3.35
CA LEU A 72 0.59 13.72 -3.36
C LEU A 72 1.47 14.54 -2.42
N GLN A 73 2.24 13.85 -1.60
CA GLN A 73 3.34 14.41 -0.82
C GLN A 73 4.60 13.57 -1.07
N LEU A 74 5.69 14.23 -1.44
CA LEU A 74 7.02 13.67 -1.61
C LEU A 74 7.93 14.35 -0.59
N THR A 75 8.56 13.57 0.28
CA THR A 75 9.50 14.09 1.30
C THR A 75 10.83 13.38 1.23
N LEU A 76 11.91 14.10 1.52
CA LEU A 76 13.22 13.54 1.83
C LEU A 76 13.58 13.91 3.27
N ALA A 77 13.91 12.91 4.09
CA ALA A 77 14.42 13.11 5.44
C ALA A 77 15.43 12.00 5.77
N GLU A 78 16.61 12.36 6.28
CA GLU A 78 17.63 11.40 6.74
C GLU A 78 17.96 10.33 5.68
N GLY A 79 18.05 10.75 4.40
CA GLY A 79 18.34 9.85 3.29
C GLY A 79 17.16 8.95 2.86
N THR A 80 15.95 9.17 3.36
CA THR A 80 14.75 8.39 2.99
C THR A 80 13.78 9.22 2.18
N PHE A 81 13.50 8.79 0.95
CA PHE A 81 12.37 9.31 0.19
C PHE A 81 11.09 8.63 0.64
N ARG A 82 10.03 9.42 0.80
CA ARG A 82 8.68 8.90 1.04
C ARG A 82 7.69 9.56 0.10
N ILE A 83 6.91 8.76 -0.60
CA ILE A 83 5.77 9.19 -1.40
C ILE A 83 4.51 8.81 -0.64
N GLU A 84 3.63 9.77 -0.42
CA GLU A 84 2.32 9.56 0.18
C GLU A 84 1.24 10.01 -0.81
N MET A 85 0.27 9.13 -1.07
CA MET A 85 -0.88 9.40 -1.91
C MET A 85 -2.16 9.26 -1.10
N THR A 86 -2.88 10.36 -0.92
CA THR A 86 -4.10 10.40 -0.11
C THR A 86 -5.32 10.61 -0.98
N ASP A 87 -6.30 9.72 -0.87
CA ASP A 87 -7.61 9.82 -1.53
C ASP A 87 -8.75 9.88 -0.51
N THR A 88 -9.94 10.30 -0.95
CA THR A 88 -11.12 10.49 -0.09
C THR A 88 -11.95 9.21 0.13
N ARG A 89 -11.58 8.08 -0.48
CA ARG A 89 -12.40 6.86 -0.49
C ARG A 89 -11.93 5.86 0.57
N ALA A 90 -12.50 5.99 1.77
CA ALA A 90 -12.16 5.17 2.94
C ALA A 90 -12.50 3.68 2.78
N GLU A 91 -13.61 3.36 2.12
CA GLU A 91 -14.18 2.00 2.07
C GLU A 91 -13.38 1.02 1.18
N LYS A 92 -12.61 1.54 0.22
CA LYS A 92 -11.84 0.73 -0.72
C LYS A 92 -10.39 0.68 -0.27
N GLN A 93 -10.08 -0.25 0.64
CA GLN A 93 -8.71 -0.50 1.07
C GLN A 93 -7.97 -1.39 0.06
N PRO A 94 -6.67 -1.18 -0.15
CA PRO A 94 -5.84 -2.16 -0.84
C PRO A 94 -5.80 -3.46 -0.04
N PRO A 95 -5.69 -4.63 -0.70
CA PRO A 95 -5.51 -5.89 0.01
C PRO A 95 -4.22 -5.86 0.83
N ALA A 96 -4.26 -6.44 2.04
CA ALA A 96 -3.14 -6.45 2.98
C ALA A 96 -1.91 -7.21 2.43
N THR A 97 -2.17 -8.20 1.57
CA THR A 97 -1.15 -8.96 0.85
C THR A 97 -1.43 -8.82 -0.65
N PRO A 98 -0.41 -8.61 -1.49
CA PRO A 98 -0.61 -8.61 -2.93
C PRO A 98 -1.20 -9.97 -3.37
N PRO A 99 -2.22 -10.00 -4.25
CA PRO A 99 -2.78 -11.26 -4.73
C PRO A 99 -1.72 -12.06 -5.49
N ALA A 100 -1.78 -13.39 -5.39
CA ALA A 100 -0.95 -14.29 -6.18
C ALA A 100 -1.07 -13.98 -7.69
N THR A 101 0.02 -14.20 -8.42
CA THR A 101 0.21 -13.84 -9.84
C THR A 101 -0.89 -14.35 -10.79
N ASP A 102 -1.63 -15.37 -10.36
CA ASP A 102 -2.66 -16.09 -11.13
C ASP A 102 -3.97 -15.30 -11.29
N SER A 103 -4.13 -14.20 -10.55
CA SER A 103 -5.22 -13.25 -10.79
C SER A 103 -4.88 -12.37 -12.00
N LEU A 104 -5.50 -12.65 -13.15
CA LEU A 104 -5.45 -11.83 -14.38
C LEU A 104 -5.96 -10.38 -14.22
N SER A 105 -6.40 -9.97 -13.02
CA SER A 105 -6.77 -8.59 -12.74
C SER A 105 -5.54 -7.68 -12.62
N GLU A 106 -5.41 -6.73 -13.55
CA GLU A 106 -4.37 -5.68 -13.54
C GLU A 106 -4.32 -4.87 -12.24
N SER A 107 -5.42 -4.82 -11.49
CA SER A 107 -5.54 -4.08 -10.23
C SER A 107 -4.62 -4.61 -9.12
N GLY A 108 -4.14 -5.86 -9.20
CA GLY A 108 -3.21 -6.45 -8.22
C GLY A 108 -1.73 -6.21 -8.52
N ARG A 109 -1.38 -5.95 -9.79
CA ARG A 109 0.03 -5.86 -10.23
C ARG A 109 0.70 -4.56 -9.82
N GLY A 110 -0.04 -3.46 -9.72
CA GLY A 110 0.53 -2.16 -9.36
C GLY A 110 1.13 -2.14 -7.95
N LEU A 111 0.45 -2.75 -6.97
CA LEU A 111 0.99 -2.85 -5.60
C LEU A 111 2.08 -3.92 -5.47
N LEU A 112 2.03 -4.99 -6.27
CA LEU A 112 3.14 -5.94 -6.39
C LEU A 112 4.42 -5.21 -6.82
N LEU A 113 4.32 -4.32 -7.81
CA LEU A 113 5.46 -3.53 -8.27
C LEU A 113 5.95 -2.57 -7.18
N VAL A 114 5.05 -1.88 -6.48
CA VAL A 114 5.43 -1.01 -5.36
C VAL A 114 6.13 -1.82 -4.26
N ALA A 115 5.60 -2.99 -3.90
CA ALA A 115 6.17 -3.86 -2.89
C ALA A 115 7.56 -4.41 -3.28
N ALA A 116 7.80 -4.62 -4.59
CA ALA A 116 9.08 -5.08 -5.09
C ALA A 116 10.15 -3.97 -5.18
N LEU A 117 9.73 -2.71 -5.35
CA LEU A 117 10.62 -1.58 -5.57
C LEU A 117 10.90 -0.73 -4.32
N ALA A 118 9.95 -0.67 -3.40
CA ALA A 118 10.07 0.11 -2.17
C ALA A 118 10.77 -0.70 -1.07
N ASP A 119 11.56 -0.03 -0.24
CA ASP A 119 12.11 -0.64 0.97
C ASP A 119 11.02 -0.91 2.02
N ASN A 120 9.98 -0.07 2.03
CA ASN A 120 8.83 -0.18 2.89
C ASN A 120 7.61 0.48 2.24
N TRP A 121 6.42 -0.01 2.52
CA TRP A 121 5.19 0.59 2.01
C TRP A 121 4.01 0.22 2.92
N GLY A 122 2.92 0.95 2.80
CA GLY A 122 1.72 0.61 3.55
C GLY A 122 0.55 1.53 3.27
N VAL A 123 -0.48 1.36 4.10
CA VAL A 123 -1.72 2.12 4.05
C VAL A 123 -2.03 2.61 5.45
N SER A 124 -2.36 3.89 5.57
CA SER A 124 -2.83 4.47 6.83
C SER A 124 -4.14 5.23 6.61
N PRO A 125 -5.04 5.28 7.61
CA PRO A 125 -6.21 6.14 7.55
C PRO A 125 -5.80 7.60 7.34
N ARG A 126 -6.60 8.35 6.56
CA ARG A 126 -6.41 9.80 6.46
C ARG A 126 -6.69 10.44 7.83
N ARG A 127 -5.79 11.33 8.27
CA ARG A 127 -5.97 12.04 9.55
C ARG A 127 -7.14 13.01 9.47
N ALA A 128 -8.02 12.97 10.47
CA ALA A 128 -9.13 13.91 10.67
C ALA A 128 -10.17 14.00 9.53
N ALA A 129 -10.20 13.07 8.58
CA ALA A 129 -11.19 13.02 7.50
C ALA A 129 -11.30 11.61 6.90
N PRO A 130 -12.44 11.25 6.26
CA PRO A 130 -12.55 10.01 5.50
C PRO A 130 -11.51 9.93 4.38
N GLY A 131 -10.96 8.74 4.21
CA GLY A 131 -9.99 8.45 3.16
C GLY A 131 -8.85 7.56 3.67
N LYS A 132 -7.91 7.32 2.78
CA LYS A 132 -6.69 6.58 3.07
C LYS A 132 -5.50 7.27 2.46
N THR A 133 -4.34 7.00 3.03
CA THR A 133 -3.03 7.37 2.51
C THR A 133 -2.29 6.09 2.21
N VAL A 134 -2.00 5.83 0.94
CA VAL A 134 -1.08 4.78 0.52
C VAL A 134 0.30 5.41 0.41
N TRP A 135 1.32 4.78 0.96
CA TRP A 135 2.66 5.35 1.02
C TRP A 135 3.72 4.30 0.69
N ALA A 136 4.86 4.78 0.21
CA ALA A 136 6.05 3.98 -0.08
C ALA A 136 7.32 4.75 0.26
N GLU A 137 8.34 4.03 0.71
CA GLU A 137 9.64 4.56 1.14
C GLU A 137 10.78 3.92 0.33
N LEU A 138 11.80 4.73 0.06
CA LEU A 138 13.04 4.32 -0.61
C LEU A 138 14.23 4.96 0.11
N HIS A 139 15.15 4.14 0.59
CA HIS A 139 16.39 4.56 1.22
C HIS A 139 17.44 4.88 0.16
N VAL A 140 17.89 6.13 0.14
CA VAL A 140 19.02 6.56 -0.66
C VAL A 140 20.28 6.36 0.17
N ARG A 141 21.02 5.31 -0.13
CA ARG A 141 22.37 5.18 0.42
C ARG A 141 23.24 6.29 -0.16
N ALA A 142 23.88 7.06 0.71
CA ALA A 142 25.07 7.81 0.31
C ALA A 142 26.02 6.82 -0.36
N GLN A 143 26.42 7.13 -1.59
CA GLN A 143 27.11 6.24 -2.53
C GLN A 143 28.15 5.31 -1.86
N GLY A 144 28.00 3.99 -2.03
CA GLY A 144 29.03 3.02 -1.61
C GLY A 144 28.59 1.55 -1.65
N HIS A 145 28.93 0.87 -2.76
CA HIS A 145 28.98 -0.60 -2.96
C HIS A 145 27.66 -1.36 -3.28
N PRO A 146 27.66 -2.33 -4.22
CA PRO A 146 26.47 -3.05 -4.62
C PRO A 146 26.04 -4.01 -3.52
N LEU A 147 24.79 -3.90 -3.06
CA LEU A 147 24.15 -5.04 -2.42
C LEU A 147 23.52 -5.90 -3.50
N THR A 148 24.09 -7.09 -3.66
CA THR A 148 23.39 -8.27 -4.14
C THR A 148 22.00 -8.33 -3.51
N HIS A 149 20.99 -8.33 -4.37
CA HIS A 149 19.60 -8.67 -4.13
C HIS A 149 19.40 -9.50 -2.84
N ARG A 150 19.00 -8.84 -1.74
CA ARG A 150 18.49 -9.53 -0.56
C ARG A 150 17.05 -9.93 -0.87
N VAL A 151 16.87 -11.18 -1.28
CA VAL A 151 15.57 -11.87 -1.22
C VAL A 151 15.09 -11.72 0.23
N ALA A 152 13.91 -11.15 0.46
CA ALA A 152 13.29 -11.14 1.77
C ALA A 152 13.17 -12.60 2.26
N PRO A 153 13.47 -12.92 3.54
CA PRO A 153 13.18 -14.25 4.05
C PRO A 153 11.68 -14.49 3.89
N GLY A 154 11.31 -15.49 3.09
CA GLY A 154 9.94 -15.98 3.05
C GLY A 154 9.52 -16.43 4.45
N PRO A 155 8.22 -16.38 4.77
CA PRO A 155 7.72 -16.84 6.07
C PRO A 155 8.21 -18.26 6.32
N THR A 156 8.98 -18.43 7.39
CA THR A 156 9.48 -19.73 7.83
C THR A 156 8.30 -20.68 8.10
N ASP A 157 8.50 -21.94 7.74
CA ASP A 157 7.62 -23.12 7.84
C ASP A 157 6.83 -23.30 9.15
N LEU A 158 7.14 -22.52 10.19
CA LEU A 158 6.48 -22.59 11.50
C LEU A 158 5.12 -21.86 11.52
N ASP A 159 4.93 -20.83 10.69
CA ASP A 159 3.66 -20.08 10.65
C ASP A 159 2.55 -20.88 9.93
N LEU A 160 2.92 -21.74 8.98
CA LEU A 160 1.96 -22.57 8.25
C LEU A 160 1.42 -23.71 9.12
N LEU A 161 2.25 -24.28 10.01
CA LEU A 161 1.85 -25.35 10.93
C LEU A 161 0.89 -24.86 12.03
N LEU A 162 1.04 -23.61 12.49
CA LEU A 162 0.15 -23.02 13.49
C LEU A 162 -1.22 -22.67 12.90
N ALA A 163 -1.29 -22.27 11.63
CA ALA A 163 -2.57 -21.99 10.96
C ALA A 163 -3.43 -23.26 10.73
N THR A 164 -2.80 -24.41 10.47
CA THR A 164 -3.54 -25.69 10.33
C THR A 164 -4.04 -26.27 11.64
N ALA A 165 -3.45 -25.94 12.79
CA ALA A 165 -3.85 -26.49 14.08
C ALA A 165 -5.12 -25.84 14.67
N SER A 166 -5.46 -24.62 14.25
CA SER A 166 -6.65 -23.91 14.75
C SER A 166 -7.96 -24.24 14.03
N LEU A 167 -7.92 -24.91 12.88
CA LEU A 167 -9.13 -25.25 12.09
C LEU A 167 -9.73 -26.64 12.41
N LEU A 168 -9.22 -27.35 13.41
CA LEU A 168 -9.71 -28.69 13.81
C LEU A 168 -10.35 -28.74 15.20
N ARG A 169 -10.62 -27.59 15.86
CA ARG A 169 -11.18 -27.58 17.23
C ARG A 169 -12.61 -27.05 17.39
N ASP A 170 -13.26 -26.58 16.33
CA ASP A 170 -14.63 -26.07 16.43
C ASP A 170 -15.55 -26.84 15.47
N ASP A 171 -15.84 -28.12 15.78
CA ASP A 171 -17.12 -28.72 15.38
C ASP A 171 -17.52 -29.87 16.32
N HIS A 172 -18.21 -29.51 17.40
CA HIS A 172 -19.23 -30.39 17.99
C HIS A 172 -20.41 -29.54 18.42
N GLY A 173 -21.35 -29.41 17.48
CA GLY A 173 -22.62 -28.72 17.64
C GLY A 173 -23.45 -29.25 18.81
N SER A 174 -24.05 -28.30 19.52
CA SER A 174 -25.15 -28.53 20.46
C SER A 174 -26.42 -28.88 19.68
N LEU A 175 -27.07 -29.99 20.04
CA LEU A 175 -28.40 -30.37 19.57
C LEU A 175 -29.48 -29.77 20.49
N PRO A 176 -30.69 -29.46 19.96
CA PRO A 176 -31.71 -28.69 20.67
C PRO A 176 -32.62 -29.52 21.58
N GLU A 177 -33.09 -28.89 22.67
CA GLU A 177 -34.19 -29.32 23.52
C GLU A 177 -35.55 -29.23 22.78
N GLY A 178 -36.41 -30.23 23.01
CA GLY A 178 -37.86 -30.06 22.85
C GLY A 178 -38.62 -31.33 22.46
N ALA A 179 -39.28 -31.95 23.44
CA ALA A 179 -40.67 -32.45 23.39
C ALA A 179 -40.86 -33.68 24.30
N SER A 180 -41.50 -33.49 25.46
CA SER A 180 -42.28 -34.53 26.16
C SER A 180 -43.05 -33.91 27.33
N HIS A 181 -44.33 -33.57 27.13
CA HIS A 181 -45.33 -33.85 28.16
C HIS A 181 -46.77 -33.88 27.62
N GLU A 182 -47.43 -34.98 27.97
CA GLU A 182 -48.86 -35.15 28.28
C GLU A 182 -49.93 -35.27 27.17
N GLY A 183 -50.57 -36.44 27.20
CA GLY A 183 -51.87 -36.66 26.57
C GLY A 183 -52.29 -38.13 26.52
N ARG A 184 -52.60 -38.77 27.67
CA ARG A 184 -53.40 -40.01 27.67
C ARG A 184 -54.50 -39.99 28.72
N ARG A 185 -55.72 -39.76 28.25
CA ARG A 185 -56.97 -40.17 28.91
C ARG A 185 -57.19 -41.67 28.65
N ARG A 186 -57.43 -42.44 29.70
CA ARG A 186 -58.62 -43.28 29.92
C ARG A 186 -58.48 -44.02 31.23
#